data_AF-A0A6C0LIJ2-F1
#
_entry.id   AF-A0A6C0LIJ2-F1
#
_cell.length_a   1.000
_cell.length_b   1.000
_cell.length_c   1.000
_cell.angle_alpha   90.00
_cell.angle_beta   90.00
_cell.angle_gamma   90.00
#
_symmetry.space_group_name_H-M   'P 1'
#
loop_
_entity.id
_entity.type
_entity.pdbx_description
1 polymer ?
#
loop_
_entity_poly.entity_id
_entity_poly.type
_entity_poly.pdbx_seq_one_letter_code
_entity_poly.pdbx_strand_id
1 'polypeptide(L)'
;MDFVEKLDNMYRSHLIYRTIVVCDGDIREYKRMLEKKDFSVYVVNSLSDANFGINYDTLDYRVILIESARMDDFLNTIFANNHTGFYTYITFTNDNDTVKDVITKKYDIIKDII
;
A
#
# COMPACT_ATOMS: atom_id res chain seq x y z
N MET A 1 17.44 0.89 2.10
CA MET A 1 17.31 -0.49 2.61
C MET A 1 16.44 -0.57 3.87
N ASP A 2 15.99 0.56 4.44
CA ASP A 2 15.36 0.60 5.77
C ASP A 2 13.86 0.33 5.83
N PHE A 3 13.11 0.47 4.73
CA PHE A 3 11.64 0.45 4.81
C PHE A 3 11.07 -0.92 5.20
N VAL A 4 11.70 -2.03 4.75
CA VAL A 4 11.22 -3.39 5.06
C VAL A 4 11.42 -3.71 6.54
N GLU A 5 12.55 -3.32 7.13
CA GLU A 5 12.80 -3.50 8.56
C GLU A 5 11.86 -2.63 9.41
N LYS A 6 11.64 -1.37 8.99
CA LYS A 6 10.64 -0.51 9.62
C LYS A 6 9.25 -1.14 9.58
N LEU A 7 8.87 -1.72 8.43
CA LEU A 7 7.59 -2.39 8.28
C LEU A 7 7.47 -3.64 9.18
N ASP A 8 8.50 -4.49 9.25
CA ASP A 8 8.53 -5.66 10.15
C ASP A 8 8.37 -5.23 11.62
N ASN A 9 9.10 -4.21 12.03
CA ASN A 9 8.97 -3.65 13.38
C ASN A 9 7.57 -3.11 13.66
N MET A 10 6.93 -2.47 12.68
CA MET A 10 5.55 -1.99 12.80
C MET A 10 4.55 -3.15 12.98
N TYR A 11 4.65 -4.21 12.18
CA TYR A 11 3.79 -5.40 12.33
C TYR A 11 3.98 -6.14 13.65
N ARG A 12 5.16 -6.04 14.28
CA ARG A 12 5.44 -6.63 15.59
C ARG A 12 4.90 -5.79 16.75
N SER A 13 4.74 -4.48 16.55
CA SER A 13 4.39 -3.52 17.60
C SER A 13 2.94 -3.03 17.53
N HIS A 14 2.30 -3.12 16.37
CA HIS A 14 0.97 -2.59 16.11
C HIS A 14 0.05 -3.64 15.48
N LEU A 15 -1.25 -3.52 15.76
CA LEU A 15 -2.26 -4.35 15.10
C LEU A 15 -2.54 -3.77 13.70
N ILE A 16 -1.74 -4.20 12.72
CA ILE A 16 -1.88 -3.82 11.32
C ILE A 16 -2.58 -4.95 10.57
N TYR A 17 -3.77 -4.67 10.04
CA TYR A 17 -4.52 -5.64 9.26
C TYR A 17 -3.98 -5.76 7.83
N ARG A 18 -3.72 -4.62 7.20
CA ARG A 18 -3.15 -4.56 5.85
C ARG A 18 -2.37 -3.28 5.63
N THR A 19 -1.27 -3.39 4.89
CA THR A 19 -0.42 -2.27 4.50
C THR A 19 -0.46 -2.04 2.99
N ILE A 20 -0.56 -0.79 2.58
CA ILE A 20 -0.20 -0.35 1.23
C ILE A 20 1.24 0.13 1.25
N VAL A 21 2.10 -0.49 0.45
CA VAL A 21 3.47 -0.06 0.20
C VAL A 21 3.52 0.62 -1.17
N VAL A 22 3.92 1.88 -1.19
CA VAL A 22 4.05 2.67 -2.42
C VAL A 22 5.51 2.75 -2.82
N CYS A 23 5.84 2.37 -4.06
CA CYS A 23 7.20 2.35 -4.57
C CYS A 23 7.43 3.24 -5.81
N ASP A 24 8.59 3.91 -5.86
CA ASP A 24 9.03 4.78 -6.97
C ASP A 24 10.01 4.09 -7.94
N GLY A 25 10.37 2.82 -7.68
CA GLY A 25 11.38 2.08 -8.46
C GLY A 25 10.88 0.73 -8.95
N ASP A 26 11.79 -0.20 -9.24
CA ASP A 26 11.42 -1.52 -9.77
C ASP A 26 10.56 -2.31 -8.77
N ILE A 27 9.26 -2.41 -9.08
CA ILE A 27 8.28 -3.10 -8.24
C ILE A 27 8.64 -4.56 -7.98
N ARG A 28 9.35 -5.23 -8.91
CA ARG A 28 9.79 -6.62 -8.73
C ARG A 28 10.90 -6.72 -7.69
N GLU A 29 11.79 -5.73 -7.65
CA GLU A 29 12.82 -5.65 -6.62
C GLU A 29 12.18 -5.46 -5.24
N TYR A 30 11.25 -4.51 -5.11
CA TYR A 30 10.55 -4.26 -3.85
C TYR A 30 9.73 -5.46 -3.38
N LYS A 31 9.03 -6.14 -4.30
CA LYS A 31 8.34 -7.41 -4.00
C LYS A 31 9.33 -8.43 -3.42
N ARG A 32 10.46 -8.65 -4.08
CA ARG A 32 11.48 -9.60 -3.63
C ARG A 32 12.03 -9.25 -2.26
N MET A 33 12.21 -7.96 -1.96
CA MET A 33 12.69 -7.51 -0.65
C MET A 33 11.69 -7.79 0.47
N LEU A 34 10.39 -7.58 0.22
CA LEU A 34 9.31 -7.86 1.16
C LEU A 34 9.13 -9.37 1.39
N GLU A 35 9.12 -10.17 0.32
CA GLU A 35 8.97 -11.63 0.42
C GLU A 35 10.16 -12.30 1.13
N LYS A 36 11.36 -11.72 1.08
CA LYS A 36 12.51 -12.16 1.89
C LYS A 36 12.31 -12.03 3.40
N LYS A 37 11.30 -11.27 3.82
CA LYS A 37 10.89 -11.08 5.22
C LYS A 37 9.54 -11.74 5.51
N ASP A 38 9.17 -12.73 4.69
CA ASP A 38 7.95 -13.53 4.81
C ASP A 38 6.65 -12.72 4.74
N PHE A 39 6.68 -11.51 4.16
CA PHE A 39 5.46 -10.78 3.84
C PHE A 39 4.74 -11.43 2.66
N SER A 40 3.42 -11.63 2.79
CA SER A 40 2.56 -11.95 1.65
C SER A 40 2.25 -10.67 0.87
N VAL A 41 2.73 -10.60 -0.38
CA VAL A 41 2.69 -9.39 -1.21
C VAL A 41 1.80 -9.59 -2.44
N TYR A 42 0.74 -8.78 -2.51
CA TYR A 42 -0.04 -8.58 -3.74
C TYR A 42 0.52 -7.39 -4.51
N VAL A 43 0.80 -7.55 -5.81
CA VAL A 43 1.26 -6.45 -6.67
C VAL A 43 0.09 -5.97 -7.52
N VAL A 44 -0.17 -4.66 -7.49
CA VAL A 44 -1.19 -4.02 -8.33
C VAL A 44 -0.68 -3.93 -9.76
N ASN A 45 -0.97 -4.93 -10.59
CA ASN A 45 -0.26 -5.15 -11.85
C ASN A 45 -0.89 -4.45 -13.06
N SER A 46 -2.13 -3.94 -13.02
CA SER A 46 -2.69 -3.25 -14.20
C SER A 46 -3.86 -2.30 -13.90
N LEU A 47 -4.17 -1.47 -14.92
CA LEU A 47 -5.42 -0.71 -15.03
C LEU A 47 -6.69 -1.61 -15.03
N SER A 48 -6.56 -2.93 -15.19
CA SER A 48 -7.70 -3.85 -15.02
C SER A 48 -7.96 -4.17 -13.54
N ASP A 49 -6.95 -4.16 -12.68
CA ASP A 49 -7.13 -4.25 -11.21
C ASP A 49 -7.70 -2.94 -10.64
N ALA A 50 -7.46 -1.81 -11.32
CA ALA A 50 -8.04 -0.50 -11.02
C ALA A 50 -9.44 -0.28 -11.62
N ASN A 51 -9.87 -1.06 -12.63
CA ASN A 51 -11.19 -0.93 -13.27
C ASN A 51 -12.18 -2.07 -12.96
N PHE A 52 -11.74 -3.23 -12.45
CA PHE A 52 -12.63 -4.40 -12.29
C PHE A 52 -12.46 -5.08 -10.93
N GLY A 53 -13.32 -4.72 -9.99
CA GLY A 53 -14.00 -5.67 -9.10
C GLY A 53 -13.14 -6.60 -8.24
N ILE A 54 -11.85 -6.31 -8.02
CA ILE A 54 -11.07 -7.04 -7.02
C ILE A 54 -11.73 -6.76 -5.69
N ASN A 55 -12.38 -7.79 -5.15
CA ASN A 55 -12.85 -7.73 -3.78
C ASN A 55 -11.62 -7.85 -2.88
N TYR A 56 -11.04 -6.69 -2.65
CA TYR A 56 -9.93 -6.45 -1.78
C TYR A 56 -10.16 -7.15 -0.43
N ASP A 57 -11.38 -7.11 0.15
CA ASP A 57 -11.71 -7.77 1.42
C ASP A 57 -11.45 -9.29 1.44
N THR A 58 -11.38 -9.94 0.28
CA THR A 58 -11.10 -11.38 0.13
C THR A 58 -9.63 -11.72 -0.15
N LEU A 59 -8.76 -10.72 -0.35
CA LEU A 59 -7.34 -10.95 -0.60
C LEU A 59 -6.63 -11.38 0.69
N ASP A 60 -6.12 -12.61 0.73
CA ASP A 60 -5.29 -13.11 1.83
C ASP A 60 -3.82 -12.64 1.70
N TYR A 61 -3.64 -11.34 1.45
CA TYR A 61 -2.34 -10.68 1.36
C TYR A 61 -2.27 -9.51 2.34
N ARG A 62 -1.19 -9.48 3.15
CA ARG A 62 -0.97 -8.43 4.15
C ARG A 62 -0.39 -7.16 3.56
N VAL A 63 0.39 -7.28 2.48
CA VAL A 63 1.01 -6.15 1.80
C VAL A 63 0.44 -6.01 0.40
N ILE A 64 -0.06 -4.82 0.08
CA ILE A 64 -0.38 -4.39 -1.27
C ILE A 64 0.75 -3.49 -1.74
N LEU A 65 1.44 -3.91 -2.78
CA LEU A 65 2.53 -3.17 -3.38
C LEU A 65 2.03 -2.47 -4.65
N ILE A 66 2.25 -1.16 -4.70
CA ILE A 66 1.78 -0.30 -5.79
C ILE A 66 2.87 0.67 -6.23
N GLU A 67 2.98 0.89 -7.54
CA GLU A 67 3.84 1.95 -8.08
C GLU A 67 3.22 3.32 -7.79
N SER A 68 4.03 4.29 -7.37
CA SER A 68 3.56 5.64 -7.01
C SER A 68 2.75 6.31 -8.12
N ALA A 69 3.16 6.12 -9.37
CA ALA A 69 2.45 6.63 -10.55
C ALA A 69 1.01 6.13 -10.69
N ARG A 70 0.63 5.05 -9.98
CA ARG A 70 -0.71 4.43 -10.01
C ARG A 70 -1.51 4.68 -8.73
N MET A 71 -0.93 5.36 -7.75
CA MET A 71 -1.53 5.49 -6.42
C MET A 71 -2.85 6.26 -6.43
N ASP A 72 -2.93 7.33 -7.23
CA ASP A 72 -4.16 8.11 -7.36
C ASP A 72 -5.31 7.29 -7.97
N ASP A 73 -5.05 6.54 -9.03
CA ASP A 73 -6.05 5.68 -9.68
C ASP A 73 -6.54 4.58 -8.73
N PHE A 74 -5.62 3.97 -7.97
CA PHE A 74 -5.95 2.95 -6.98
C PHE A 74 -6.83 3.51 -5.86
N LEU A 75 -6.46 4.64 -5.26
CA LEU A 75 -7.24 5.25 -4.18
C LEU A 75 -8.64 5.65 -4.67
N ASN A 76 -8.75 6.29 -5.83
CA ASN A 76 -10.03 6.63 -6.45
C ASN A 76 -10.94 5.39 -6.58
N THR A 77 -10.36 4.24 -6.92
CA THR A 77 -11.08 2.97 -7.06
C THR A 77 -11.55 2.42 -5.72
N ILE A 78 -10.70 2.40 -4.69
CA ILE A 78 -11.09 1.93 -3.34
C ILE A 78 -12.25 2.78 -2.79
N PHE A 79 -12.13 4.11 -2.89
CA PHE A 79 -13.16 5.02 -2.36
C PHE A 79 -14.46 4.94 -3.15
N ALA A 80 -14.40 4.90 -4.49
CA ALA A 80 -15.60 4.77 -5.33
C ALA A 80 -16.38 3.48 -5.04
N ASN A 81 -15.70 2.42 -4.58
CA ASN A 81 -16.30 1.13 -4.27
C ASN A 81 -16.60 0.92 -2.77
N ASN A 82 -16.49 1.96 -1.92
CA ASN A 82 -16.73 1.88 -0.47
C ASN A 82 -15.93 0.79 0.26
N HIS A 83 -14.70 0.49 -0.18
CA HIS A 83 -13.78 -0.40 0.56
C HIS A 83 -13.16 0.34 1.76
N THR A 84 -13.99 0.81 2.70
CA THR A 84 -13.57 1.68 3.81
C THR A 84 -12.94 0.94 4.99
N GLY A 85 -12.94 -0.40 4.99
CA GLY A 85 -12.39 -1.24 6.07
C GLY A 85 -11.03 -1.89 5.76
N PHE A 86 -10.40 -1.50 4.65
CA PHE A 86 -9.52 -2.41 3.93
C PHE A 86 -8.02 -2.29 4.25
N TYR A 87 -7.52 -1.10 4.62
CA TYR A 87 -6.13 -0.84 4.96
C TYR A 87 -6.01 -0.02 6.24
N THR A 88 -5.05 -0.40 7.09
CA THR A 88 -4.80 0.26 8.38
C THR A 88 -3.44 0.97 8.40
N TYR A 89 -2.66 0.87 7.32
CA TYR A 89 -1.33 1.47 7.23
C TYR A 89 -0.91 1.73 5.77
N ILE A 90 -0.27 2.87 5.51
CA ILE A 90 0.35 3.19 4.21
C ILE A 90 1.80 3.61 4.47
N THR A 91 2.74 3.05 3.71
CA THR A 91 4.16 3.41 3.80
C THR A 91 4.78 3.58 2.42
N PHE A 92 5.84 4.38 2.33
CA PHE A 92 6.51 4.73 1.09
C PHE A 92 7.94 4.19 1.11
N THR A 93 8.38 3.60 0.00
CA THR A 93 9.74 3.02 -0.07
C THR A 93 10.84 4.09 -0.11
N ASN A 94 10.49 5.30 -0.57
CA ASN A 94 11.35 6.48 -0.62
C ASN A 94 10.63 7.67 0.03
N ASP A 95 11.39 8.65 0.53
CA ASP A 95 10.85 9.92 1.01
C ASP A 95 10.40 10.78 -0.18
N ASN A 96 9.21 10.47 -0.69
CA ASN A 96 8.53 11.27 -1.69
C ASN A 96 7.50 12.16 -1.01
N ASP A 97 7.98 13.22 -0.37
CA ASP A 97 7.16 14.13 0.44
C ASP A 97 6.03 14.75 -0.38
N THR A 98 6.23 14.96 -1.68
CA THR A 98 5.19 15.46 -2.60
C THR A 98 3.99 14.50 -2.70
N VAL A 99 4.25 13.19 -2.88
CA VAL A 99 3.17 12.19 -2.96
C VAL A 99 2.51 11.99 -1.60
N LYS A 100 3.29 11.96 -0.51
CA LYS A 100 2.77 11.91 0.87
C LYS A 100 1.84 13.09 1.15
N ASP A 101 2.23 14.31 0.77
CA ASP A 101 1.43 15.53 0.95
C ASP A 101 0.13 15.49 0.13
N VAL A 102 0.20 15.06 -1.13
CA VAL A 102 -0.99 14.93 -1.99
C VAL A 102 -1.97 13.94 -1.40
N ILE A 103 -1.50 12.79 -0.91
CA ILE A 103 -2.37 11.78 -0.31
C ILE A 103 -2.97 12.28 1.00
N THR A 104 -2.15 12.88 1.87
CA THR A 104 -2.61 13.40 3.15
C THR A 104 -3.66 14.51 2.97
N LYS A 105 -3.46 15.43 2.02
CA LYS A 105 -4.40 16.53 1.73
C LYS A 105 -5.69 16.07 1.07
N LYS A 106 -5.60 15.07 0.17
CA LYS A 106 -6.74 14.62 -0.64
C LYS A 106 -7.59 13.58 0.10
N TYR A 107 -7.02 12.86 1.06
CA TYR A 107 -7.65 11.71 1.71
C TYR A 107 -7.59 11.78 3.25
N ASP A 108 -7.97 12.95 3.79
CA ASP A 108 -8.05 13.38 5.22
C ASP A 108 -8.80 12.41 6.20
N ILE A 109 -9.21 11.25 5.70
CA ILE A 109 -9.88 10.15 6.39
C ILE A 109 -8.86 9.19 7.04
N ILE A 110 -7.61 9.16 6.57
CA ILE A 110 -6.57 8.29 7.15
C ILE A 110 -5.77 9.09 8.19
N LYS A 111 -6.32 9.24 9.39
CA LYS A 111 -5.71 10.06 10.47
C LYS A 111 -4.52 9.40 11.19
N ASP A 112 -4.33 8.09 11.02
CA ASP A 112 -3.26 7.33 11.68
C ASP A 112 -2.17 6.87 10.69
N ILE A 113 -1.66 7.82 9.88
CA ILE A 113 -0.43 7.60 9.08
C ILE A 113 0.76 7.99 9.96
N ILE A 114 1.53 6.99 10.43
CA ILE A 114 2.80 7.17 11.16
C ILE A 114 3.98 6.72 10.29
#